data_AF-A0A7S1D4J1-F1
#
_entry.id   AF-A0A7S1D4J1-F1
#
_cell.length_a   1.000
_cell.length_b   1.000
_cell.length_c   1.000
_cell.angle_alpha   90.00
_cell.angle_beta   90.00
_cell.angle_gamma   90.00
#
_symmetry.space_group_name_H-M   'P 1'
#
loop_
_entity.id
_entity.type
_entity.pdbx_description
1 polymer ?
#
loop_
_entity_poly.entity_id
_entity_poly.type
_entity_poly.pdbx_seq_one_letter_code
_entity_poly.pdbx_strand_id
1 'polypeptide(L)'
;GFFGGEGFVLQKLQGEGDVLLQAGGTLVRRDLEEGETLRVSSGTLVAMTADVDYDVQMMPGFKNVMFGGEGLFVTTLKGPGTIWLQGMPPDRMISEIARRVPGG
;
A
#
# COMPACT_ATOMS: atom_id res chain seq x y z
N GLY A 1 -11.98 -6.00 -10.82
CA GLY A 1 -10.75 -6.33 -10.07
C GLY A 1 -10.67 -5.46 -8.84
N PHE A 2 -9.91 -5.86 -7.84
CA PHE A 2 -9.65 -5.04 -6.66
C PHE A 2 -8.78 -3.86 -7.06
N PHE A 3 -9.11 -2.65 -6.59
CA PHE A 3 -8.80 -1.35 -7.22
C PHE A 3 -9.49 -1.11 -8.58
N GLY A 4 -10.76 -1.52 -8.74
CA GLY A 4 -11.50 -1.35 -10.00
C GLY A 4 -11.00 -2.22 -11.16
N GLY A 5 -9.87 -2.92 -11.02
CA GLY A 5 -9.20 -3.67 -12.08
C GLY A 5 -7.90 -3.03 -12.58
N GLU A 6 -7.54 -1.86 -12.07
CA GLU A 6 -6.37 -1.08 -12.52
C GLU A 6 -5.08 -1.34 -11.70
N GLY A 7 -5.20 -1.96 -10.52
CA GLY A 7 -4.08 -2.21 -9.62
C GLY A 7 -3.81 -1.02 -8.68
N PHE A 8 -2.60 -0.94 -8.13
CA PHE A 8 -2.24 0.12 -7.19
C PHE A 8 -2.10 1.48 -7.89
N VAL A 9 -2.83 2.50 -7.41
CA VAL A 9 -2.82 3.86 -7.98
C VAL A 9 -2.25 4.84 -6.96
N LEU A 10 -1.21 5.57 -7.35
CA LEU A 10 -0.66 6.69 -6.57
C LEU A 10 -1.12 8.02 -7.17
N GLN A 11 -1.65 8.88 -6.31
CA GLN A 11 -2.10 10.22 -6.69
C GLN A 11 -1.13 11.27 -6.20
N LYS A 12 -0.75 12.19 -7.08
CA LYS A 12 0.06 13.35 -6.73
C LYS A 12 -0.86 14.49 -6.28
N LEU A 13 -0.68 14.97 -5.05
CA LEU A 13 -1.37 16.13 -4.52
C LEU A 13 -0.45 17.35 -4.59
N GLN A 14 -0.94 18.47 -5.15
CA GLN A 14 -0.21 19.74 -5.26
C GLN A 14 -1.16 20.91 -5.05
N GLY A 15 -0.71 21.94 -4.34
CA GLY A 15 -1.49 23.15 -4.06
C GLY A 15 -1.24 23.65 -2.64
N GLU A 16 -2.04 24.63 -2.23
CA GLU A 16 -2.01 25.20 -0.88
C GLU A 16 -3.35 24.91 -0.19
N GLY A 17 -3.29 24.31 1.00
CA GLY A 17 -4.46 23.95 1.79
C GLY A 17 -4.28 22.65 2.56
N ASP A 18 -5.30 22.28 3.32
CA ASP A 18 -5.30 21.05 4.11
C ASP A 18 -5.84 19.87 3.30
N VAL A 19 -5.20 18.71 3.47
CA VAL A 19 -5.64 17.44 2.88
C VAL A 19 -6.02 16.47 4.01
N LEU A 20 -7.17 15.84 3.88
CA LEU A 20 -7.61 14.77 4.77
C LEU A 20 -7.37 13.42 4.10
N LEU A 21 -6.58 12.56 4.74
CA LEU A 21 -6.31 11.19 4.30
C LEU A 21 -6.86 10.19 5.31
N GLN A 22 -7.35 9.04 4.82
CA GLN A 22 -7.84 7.95 5.65
C GLN A 22 -6.79 6.81 5.68
N ALA A 23 -6.47 6.34 6.88
CA ALA A 23 -5.61 5.16 7.10
C ALA A 23 -6.39 4.08 7.86
N GLY A 24 -6.30 2.84 7.40
CA GLY A 24 -6.99 1.69 7.99
C GLY A 24 -6.22 1.12 9.17
N GLY A 25 -6.87 1.06 10.33
CA GLY A 25 -6.21 0.65 11.58
C GLY A 25 -5.26 1.75 12.10
N THR A 26 -4.06 1.37 12.55
CA THR A 26 -3.09 2.31 13.11
C THR A 26 -2.26 2.98 12.01
N LEU A 27 -2.11 4.31 12.11
CA LEU A 27 -1.20 5.10 11.29
C LEU A 27 0.21 5.07 11.88
N VAL A 28 1.20 4.75 11.07
CA VAL A 28 2.62 4.79 11.43
C VAL A 28 3.32 5.83 10.55
N ARG A 29 3.87 6.87 11.18
CA ARG A 29 4.76 7.82 10.52
C ARG A 29 6.21 7.39 10.71
N ARG A 30 7.00 7.43 9.65
CA ARG A 30 8.44 7.19 9.69
C ARG A 30 9.16 8.19 8.80
N ASP A 31 10.26 8.74 9.30
CA ASP A 31 11.19 9.52 8.50
C ASP A 31 12.31 8.56 8.04
N LEU A 32 12.60 8.56 6.75
CA LEU A 32 13.66 7.79 6.13
C LEU A 32 14.88 8.69 5.94
N GLU A 33 16.04 8.23 6.41
CA GLU A 33 17.31 8.90 6.16
C GLU A 33 17.74 8.77 4.69
N GLU A 34 18.70 9.58 4.26
CA GLU A 34 19.23 9.53 2.90
C GLU A 34 19.80 8.14 2.59
N GLY A 35 19.27 7.50 1.54
CA GLY A 35 19.68 6.14 1.17
C GLY A 35 19.03 5.02 1.99
N GLU A 36 18.32 5.33 3.08
CA GLU A 36 17.58 4.33 3.85
C GLU A 36 16.48 3.72 2.98
N THR A 37 16.40 2.40 2.94
CA THR A 37 15.44 1.67 2.10
C THR A 37 14.50 0.84 2.96
N LEU A 38 13.20 0.93 2.68
CA LEU A 38 12.15 0.14 3.30
C LEU A 38 11.31 -0.56 2.24
N ARG A 39 11.03 -1.85 2.44
CA ARG A 39 10.09 -2.61 1.60
C ARG A 39 8.81 -2.86 2.37
N VAL A 40 7.69 -2.52 1.77
CA VAL A 40 6.36 -2.65 2.37
C VAL A 40 5.39 -3.34 1.40
N SER A 41 4.30 -3.89 1.94
CA SER A 41 3.17 -4.24 1.09
C SER A 41 2.56 -2.96 0.52
N SER A 42 2.28 -2.92 -0.78
CA SER A 42 1.87 -1.67 -1.46
C SER A 42 0.55 -1.13 -0.91
N GLY A 43 -0.38 -2.01 -0.52
CA GLY A 43 -1.65 -1.62 0.12
C GLY A 43 -1.47 -0.89 1.46
N THR A 44 -0.32 -1.05 2.14
CA THR A 44 -0.05 -0.39 3.42
C THR A 44 0.47 1.04 3.27
N LEU A 45 0.88 1.48 2.08
CA LEU A 45 1.35 2.85 1.87
C LEU A 45 0.14 3.80 1.82
N VAL A 46 0.13 4.80 2.70
CA VAL A 46 -0.91 5.85 2.75
C VAL A 46 -0.44 7.09 2.02
N ALA A 47 0.78 7.56 2.32
CA ALA A 47 1.37 8.75 1.72
C ALA A 47 2.89 8.73 1.85
N MET A 48 3.55 9.54 1.04
CA MET A 48 4.97 9.84 1.12
C MET A 48 5.25 11.26 0.64
N THR A 49 6.32 11.87 1.14
CA THR A 49 6.82 13.14 0.62
C THR A 49 7.43 12.97 -0.77
N ALA A 50 7.50 14.06 -1.54
CA ALA A 50 7.94 14.04 -2.93
C ALA A 50 9.39 13.56 -3.13
N ASP A 51 10.24 13.70 -2.11
CA ASP A 51 11.66 13.34 -2.16
C ASP A 51 11.92 11.84 -1.95
N VAL A 52 10.90 11.06 -1.60
CA VAL A 52 11.03 9.60 -1.43
C VAL A 52 10.97 8.92 -2.80
N ASP A 53 12.05 8.25 -3.16
CA ASP A 53 12.09 7.37 -4.33
C ASP A 53 11.23 6.12 -4.05
N TYR A 54 10.40 5.71 -5.01
CA TYR A 54 9.56 4.53 -4.87
C TYR A 54 9.53 3.65 -6.12
N ASP A 55 9.41 2.34 -5.91
CA ASP A 55 9.24 1.34 -6.97
C ASP A 55 8.20 0.29 -6.56
N VAL A 56 7.16 0.12 -7.38
CA VAL A 56 6.05 -0.81 -7.12
C VAL A 56 6.21 -2.03 -8.01
N GLN A 57 6.42 -3.19 -7.39
CA GLN A 57 6.65 -4.45 -8.09
C GLN A 57 5.56 -5.45 -7.76
N MET A 58 4.97 -6.05 -8.79
CA MET A 58 4.13 -7.24 -8.62
C MET A 58 5.05 -8.46 -8.42
N MET A 59 4.88 -9.19 -7.32
CA MET A 59 5.67 -10.40 -7.11
C MET A 59 5.21 -11.52 -8.06
N PRO A 60 6.08 -12.06 -8.94
CA PRO A 60 5.70 -13.11 -9.87
C PRO A 60 5.49 -14.45 -9.13
N GLY A 61 4.35 -15.10 -9.35
CA GLY A 61 4.11 -16.46 -8.86
C GLY A 61 2.64 -16.88 -8.79
N PHE A 62 2.29 -17.94 -9.52
CA PHE A 62 0.96 -18.58 -9.54
C PHE A 62 0.49 -19.07 -8.14
N LYS A 63 1.42 -19.29 -7.21
CA LYS A 63 1.11 -19.66 -5.82
C LYS A 63 0.58 -18.50 -4.96
N ASN A 64 0.84 -17.24 -5.30
CA ASN A 64 0.30 -16.10 -4.53
C ASN A 64 -1.18 -15.84 -4.85
N VAL A 65 -1.60 -16.14 -6.08
CA VAL A 65 -3.02 -16.10 -6.49
C VAL A 65 -3.89 -17.07 -5.67
N MET A 66 -3.30 -18.17 -5.17
CA MET A 66 -3.98 -19.16 -4.31
C MET A 66 -4.25 -18.67 -2.88
N PHE A 67 -3.72 -17.51 -2.45
CA PHE A 67 -4.01 -16.90 -1.15
C PHE A 67 -5.16 -15.87 -1.19
N GLY A 68 -6.05 -15.92 -2.18
CA GLY A 68 -7.26 -15.07 -2.22
C GLY A 68 -7.49 -14.33 -3.53
N GLY A 69 -6.79 -14.68 -4.62
CA GLY A 69 -7.04 -14.13 -5.95
C GLY A 69 -6.41 -12.75 -6.22
N GLU A 70 -5.79 -12.10 -5.23
CA GLU A 70 -5.14 -10.81 -5.38
C GLU A 70 -3.60 -10.96 -5.41
N GLY A 71 -2.96 -10.38 -6.43
CA GLY A 71 -1.50 -10.38 -6.55
C GLY A 71 -0.86 -9.59 -5.40
N LEU A 72 0.24 -10.11 -4.84
CA LEU A 72 1.01 -9.38 -3.82
C LEU A 72 1.88 -8.32 -4.50
N PHE A 73 1.55 -7.05 -4.29
CA PHE A 73 2.37 -5.92 -4.71
C PHE A 73 3.29 -5.49 -3.57
N VAL A 74 4.58 -5.37 -3.84
CA VAL A 74 5.57 -4.85 -2.90
C VAL A 74 6.04 -3.49 -3.39
N THR A 75 6.02 -2.50 -2.50
CA THR A 75 6.60 -1.17 -2.77
C THR A 75 7.94 -1.06 -2.05
N THR A 76 8.98 -0.69 -2.77
CA THR A 76 10.26 -0.27 -2.21
C THR A 76 10.24 1.25 -2.08
N LEU A 77 10.57 1.77 -0.91
CA LEU A 77 10.65 3.19 -0.58
C LEU A 77 12.09 3.50 -0.18
N LYS A 78 12.67 4.55 -0.74
CA LYS A 78 14.04 4.97 -0.43
C LYS A 78 14.08 6.46 -0.12
N GLY A 79 14.64 6.80 1.04
CA GLY A 79 14.75 8.16 1.52
C GLY A 79 15.78 9.00 0.76
N PRO A 80 15.81 10.32 1.04
CA PRO A 80 15.26 10.94 2.26
C PRO A 80 13.76 11.31 2.15
N GLY A 81 13.06 11.34 3.28
CA GLY A 81 11.71 11.89 3.37
C GLY A 81 10.80 11.21 4.37
N THR A 82 9.54 11.65 4.48
CA THR A 82 8.56 11.09 5.40
C THR A 82 7.61 10.16 4.67
N ILE A 83 7.32 9.01 5.29
CA ILE A 83 6.32 8.06 4.83
C ILE A 83 5.25 7.83 5.91
N TRP A 84 4.05 7.50 5.44
CA TRP A 84 2.92 7.12 6.29
C TRP A 84 2.38 5.76 5.86
N LEU A 85 2.29 4.85 6.83
CA LEU A 85 1.84 3.48 6.62
C LEU A 85 0.58 3.18 7.45
N GLN A 86 -0.26 2.27 6.96
CA GLN A 86 -1.45 1.77 7.65
C GLN A 86 -1.32 0.30 8.04
N GLY A 87 -1.89 -0.08 9.18
CA GLY A 87 -1.83 -1.45 9.70
C GLY A 87 -2.85 -2.42 9.12
N MET A 88 -3.99 -1.92 8.63
CA MET A 88 -5.10 -2.74 8.14
C MET A 88 -5.59 -2.21 6.79
N PRO A 89 -4.89 -2.55 5.70
CA PRO A 89 -5.28 -2.10 4.37
C PRO A 89 -6.57 -2.82 3.92
N PRO A 90 -7.44 -2.17 3.11
CA PRO A 90 -8.78 -2.68 2.81
C PRO A 90 -8.80 -4.06 2.14
N ASP A 91 -7.84 -4.34 1.27
CA ASP A 91 -7.63 -5.63 0.60
C ASP A 91 -7.52 -6.78 1.61
N ARG A 92 -6.73 -6.57 2.67
CA ARG A 92 -6.55 -7.57 3.72
C ARG A 92 -7.84 -7.80 4.50
N MET A 93 -8.59 -6.74 4.81
CA MET A 93 -9.86 -6.84 5.51
C MET A 93 -10.90 -7.59 4.66
N ILE A 94 -11.04 -7.23 3.38
CA ILE A 94 -12.00 -7.85 2.46
C ILE A 94 -11.65 -9.33 2.25
N SER A 95 -10.37 -9.65 2.04
CA SER A 95 -9.90 -11.03 1.88
C SER A 95 -10.26 -11.89 3.10
N GLU A 96 -10.08 -11.37 4.31
CA GLU A 96 -10.43 -12.10 5.55
C GLU A 96 -11.94 -12.28 5.73
N ILE A 97 -12.75 -11.29 5.32
CA ILE A 97 -14.22 -11.43 5.31
C ILE A 97 -14.63 -12.50 4.28
N ALA A 98 -14.16 -12.40 3.05
CA ALA A 98 -14.51 -13.30 1.95
C ALA A 98 -14.23 -14.77 2.29
N ARG A 99 -13.10 -15.05 2.96
CA ARG A 99 -12.76 -16.40 3.44
C ARG A 99 -13.74 -17.00 4.46
N ARG A 100 -14.54 -16.16 5.11
CA ARG A 100 -15.47 -16.56 6.18
C ARG A 100 -16.93 -16.48 5.76
N VAL A 101 -17.24 -15.89 4.60
CA VAL A 101 -18.58 -15.93 4.01
C VAL A 101 -18.77 -17.31 3.37
N PRO A 102 -19.75 -18.13 3.82
CA PRO A 102 -20.05 -19.40 3.19
C PRO A 102 -20.38 -19.19 1.71
N GLY A 103 -19.72 -19.91 0.82
CA GLY A 103 -20.11 -19.97 -0.58
C GLY A 103 -21.46 -20.68 -0.70
N GLY A 104 -22.41 -20.04 -1.39
CA GLY A 104 -23.59 -20.73 -1.93
C GLY A 104 -23.22 -21.57 -3.15
#